data_AF-W1VB79-F1
#
_entry.id   AF-W1VB79-F1
#
_cell.length_a   1.000
_cell.length_b   1.000
_cell.length_c   1.000
_cell.angle_alpha   90.00
_cell.angle_beta   90.00
_cell.angle_gamma   90.00
#
_symmetry.space_group_name_H-M   'P 1'
#
loop_
_entity.id
_entity.type
_entity.pdbx_description
1 polymer ?
#
loop_
_entity_poly.entity_id
_entity_poly.type
_entity_poly.pdbx_seq_one_letter_code
_entity_poly.pdbx_strand_id
1 'polypeptide(L)'
;SLPVVVLVVAGIMLVGSDPELGPAIDSDPIGALTTILPTWFLVPFALVAILGLAGGIIMDLYSSGLSLLATGLPVKRHVATAIDATIMTVGTIAVVAGADDFLGPFQGFLTTLGVVIAAWAGVMIAEVLLRKRDYDEAALATPNGIYGSVNWEAVALVVLGSGVGWGLVVNSAASWLSWQGYLLAPLGGREGAWAYANLGVLAALVIGLVGHLVLGASRVRRQEGR
;
A
#
# COMPACT_ATOMS: atom_id res chain seq x y z
N SER A 1 -16.79 -12.07 -3.58
CA SER A 1 -16.91 -11.18 -2.41
C SER A 1 -17.80 -11.72 -1.29
N LEU A 2 -18.74 -12.65 -1.53
CA LEU A 2 -19.58 -13.23 -0.47
C LEU A 2 -18.78 -13.90 0.70
N PRO A 3 -17.73 -14.71 0.45
CA PRO A 3 -16.97 -15.33 1.54
C PRO A 3 -16.29 -14.31 2.47
N VAL A 4 -15.76 -13.23 1.89
CA VAL A 4 -15.09 -12.16 2.67
C VAL A 4 -16.10 -11.45 3.57
N VAL A 5 -17.29 -11.12 3.06
CA VAL A 5 -18.34 -10.49 3.86
C VAL A 5 -18.74 -11.38 5.03
N VAL A 6 -18.91 -12.68 4.80
CA VAL A 6 -19.23 -13.65 5.85
C VAL A 6 -18.13 -13.70 6.92
N LEU A 7 -16.86 -13.75 6.50
CA LEU A 7 -15.71 -13.78 7.43
C LEU A 7 -15.61 -12.49 8.26
N VAL A 8 -15.85 -11.33 7.64
CA VAL A 8 -15.83 -10.03 8.35
C VAL A 8 -16.95 -9.98 9.39
N VAL A 9 -18.17 -10.37 9.02
CA VAL A 9 -19.30 -10.39 9.97
C VAL A 9 -19.02 -11.35 11.12
N ALA A 10 -18.54 -12.56 10.83
CA ALA A 10 -18.18 -13.53 11.86
C ALA A 10 -17.09 -13.01 12.80
N GLY A 11 -16.05 -12.35 12.27
CA GLY A 11 -14.98 -11.75 13.06
C GLY A 11 -15.47 -10.64 13.98
N ILE A 12 -16.33 -9.74 13.47
CA ILE A 12 -16.93 -8.66 14.28
C ILE A 12 -17.78 -9.25 15.41
N MET A 13 -18.58 -10.29 15.13
CA MET A 13 -19.38 -10.94 16.17
C MET A 13 -18.50 -11.65 17.21
N LEU A 14 -17.40 -12.26 16.80
CA LEU A 14 -16.46 -12.94 17.70
C LEU A 14 -15.81 -11.94 18.66
N VAL A 15 -15.25 -10.84 18.15
CA VAL A 15 -14.64 -9.78 18.98
C VAL A 15 -15.70 -9.08 19.84
N GLY A 16 -16.91 -8.86 19.31
CA GLY A 16 -18.00 -8.26 20.07
C GLY A 16 -18.57 -9.14 21.18
N SER A 17 -18.30 -10.45 21.15
CA SER A 17 -18.80 -11.41 22.15
C SER A 17 -17.90 -11.55 23.38
N ASP A 18 -16.61 -11.21 23.26
CA ASP A 18 -15.62 -11.36 24.33
C ASP A 18 -14.72 -10.10 24.42
N PRO A 19 -14.86 -9.29 25.50
CA PRO A 19 -14.09 -8.06 25.68
C PRO A 19 -12.58 -8.26 25.81
N GLU A 20 -12.12 -9.44 26.24
CA GLU A 20 -10.69 -9.75 26.39
C GLU A 20 -10.05 -10.16 25.06
N LEU A 21 -10.86 -10.58 24.08
CA LEU A 21 -10.38 -11.08 22.80
C LEU A 21 -9.84 -9.99 21.88
N GLY A 22 -10.45 -8.80 21.90
CA GLY A 22 -10.03 -7.67 21.07
C GLY A 22 -8.58 -7.26 21.35
N PRO A 23 -8.23 -6.91 22.61
CA PRO A 23 -6.85 -6.58 22.98
C PRO A 23 -5.85 -7.72 22.69
N ALA A 24 -6.26 -8.98 22.90
CA ALA A 24 -5.42 -10.13 22.58
C ALA A 24 -5.12 -10.22 21.08
N ILE A 25 -6.13 -10.03 20.22
CA ILE A 25 -5.98 -10.03 18.76
C ILE A 25 -5.13 -8.86 18.27
N ASP A 26 -5.25 -7.68 18.88
CA ASP A 26 -4.44 -6.51 18.51
C ASP A 26 -2.94 -6.76 18.73
N SER A 27 -2.61 -7.52 19.79
CA SER A 27 -1.23 -7.90 20.11
C SER A 27 -0.70 -9.07 19.27
N ASP A 28 -1.45 -10.17 19.19
CA ASP A 28 -1.10 -11.37 18.42
C ASP A 28 -2.36 -12.00 17.79
N PRO A 29 -2.69 -11.63 16.54
CA PRO A 29 -3.89 -12.09 15.86
C PRO A 29 -3.97 -13.61 15.71
N ILE A 30 -2.82 -14.28 15.53
CA ILE A 30 -2.78 -15.73 15.31
C ILE A 30 -2.82 -16.44 16.67
N GLY A 31 -1.97 -16.01 17.61
CA GLY A 31 -1.89 -16.59 18.95
C GLY A 31 -3.22 -16.48 19.70
N ALA A 32 -3.90 -15.33 19.63
CA ALA A 32 -5.20 -15.15 20.26
C ALA A 32 -6.22 -16.20 19.80
N LEU A 33 -6.29 -16.47 18.49
CA LEU A 33 -7.19 -17.50 17.95
C LEU A 33 -6.83 -18.91 18.42
N THR A 34 -5.54 -19.22 18.61
CA THR A 34 -5.14 -20.55 19.13
C THR A 34 -5.61 -20.83 20.55
N THR A 35 -5.90 -19.80 21.36
CA THR A 35 -6.39 -19.98 22.73
C THR A 35 -7.85 -20.45 22.81
N ILE A 36 -8.64 -20.16 21.76
CA ILE A 36 -10.07 -20.45 21.69
C ILE A 36 -10.31 -21.78 20.94
N LEU A 37 -9.37 -22.18 20.09
CA LEU A 37 -9.51 -23.35 19.23
C LEU A 37 -9.25 -24.65 19.98
N PRO A 38 -10.01 -25.72 19.66
CA PRO A 38 -9.68 -27.06 20.15
C PRO A 38 -8.28 -27.49 19.73
N THR A 39 -7.53 -28.14 20.61
CA THR A 39 -6.13 -28.56 20.36
C THR A 39 -5.95 -29.41 19.11
N TRP A 40 -6.94 -30.25 18.76
CA TRP A 40 -6.92 -31.06 17.54
C TRP A 40 -7.00 -30.21 16.26
N PHE A 41 -7.66 -29.04 16.33
CA PHE A 41 -7.86 -28.16 15.18
C PHE A 41 -6.66 -27.24 14.94
N LEU A 42 -5.77 -27.07 15.92
CA LEU A 42 -4.57 -26.25 15.80
C LEU A 42 -3.66 -26.69 14.65
N VAL A 43 -3.52 -28.01 14.42
CA VAL A 43 -2.67 -28.53 13.34
C VAL A 43 -3.25 -28.20 11.95
N PRO A 44 -4.52 -28.54 11.64
CA PRO A 44 -5.17 -28.08 10.41
C PRO A 44 -5.16 -26.55 10.24
N PHE A 45 -5.44 -25.80 11.31
CA PHE A 45 -5.44 -24.34 11.29
C PHE A 45 -4.07 -23.79 10.91
N ALA A 46 -3.00 -24.25 11.57
CA ALA A 46 -1.64 -23.83 11.28
C ALA A 46 -1.25 -24.14 9.84
N LEU A 47 -1.60 -25.33 9.32
CA LEU A 47 -1.35 -25.69 7.94
C LEU A 47 -2.03 -24.73 6.96
N VAL A 48 -3.32 -24.47 7.15
CA VAL A 48 -4.07 -23.57 6.26
C VAL A 48 -3.56 -22.13 6.36
N ALA A 49 -3.27 -21.65 7.58
CA ALA A 49 -2.73 -20.30 7.81
C ALA A 49 -1.37 -20.13 7.13
N ILE A 50 -0.44 -21.08 7.34
CA ILE A 50 0.90 -21.04 6.75
C ILE A 50 0.82 -21.15 5.23
N LEU A 51 0.04 -22.08 4.69
CA LEU A 51 -0.11 -22.24 3.24
C LEU A 51 -0.78 -21.03 2.58
N GLY A 52 -1.76 -20.41 3.25
CA GLY A 52 -2.42 -19.19 2.79
C GLY A 52 -1.46 -18.00 2.75
N LEU A 53 -0.70 -17.79 3.83
CA LEU A 53 0.34 -16.76 3.90
C LEU A 53 1.43 -16.99 2.85
N ALA A 54 1.91 -18.23 2.70
CA ALA A 54 2.90 -18.59 1.70
C ALA A 54 2.38 -18.34 0.28
N GLY A 55 1.12 -18.66 -0.01
CA GLY A 55 0.49 -18.40 -1.30
C GLY A 55 0.46 -16.91 -1.64
N GLY A 56 0.10 -16.05 -0.68
CA GLY A 56 0.14 -14.60 -0.84
C GLY A 56 1.55 -14.08 -1.13
N ILE A 57 2.52 -14.46 -0.29
CA ILE A 57 3.92 -14.04 -0.42
C ILE A 57 4.51 -14.47 -1.77
N ILE A 58 4.20 -15.67 -2.26
CA ILE A 58 4.69 -16.15 -3.56
C ILE A 58 4.16 -15.28 -4.71
N MET A 59 2.89 -14.87 -4.66
CA MET A 59 2.31 -13.99 -5.68
C MET A 59 2.95 -12.59 -5.65
N ASP A 60 3.23 -12.07 -4.46
CA ASP A 60 3.91 -10.79 -4.28
C ASP A 60 5.34 -10.83 -4.84
N LEU A 61 6.10 -11.87 -4.50
CA LEU A 61 7.47 -12.10 -5.01
C LEU A 61 7.50 -12.30 -6.53
N TYR A 62 6.48 -12.94 -7.10
CA TYR A 62 6.36 -13.11 -8.54
C TYR A 62 6.20 -11.76 -9.23
N SER A 63 5.31 -10.90 -8.70
CA SER A 63 5.02 -9.56 -9.23
C SER A 63 6.21 -8.61 -9.09
N SER A 64 6.84 -8.60 -7.90
CA SER A 64 8.06 -7.83 -7.63
C SER A 64 9.22 -8.27 -8.52
N GLY A 65 9.39 -9.58 -8.71
CA GLY A 65 10.43 -10.13 -9.58
C GLY A 65 10.27 -9.72 -11.06
N LEU A 66 9.04 -9.69 -11.58
CA LEU A 66 8.77 -9.17 -12.93
C LEU A 66 9.05 -7.67 -13.01
N SER A 67 8.66 -6.91 -11.99
CA SER A 67 8.92 -5.47 -11.91
C SER A 67 10.43 -5.18 -11.92
N LEU A 68 11.23 -5.92 -11.15
CA LEU A 68 12.68 -5.74 -11.12
C LEU A 68 13.33 -6.07 -12.48
N LEU A 69 12.87 -7.11 -13.16
CA LEU A 69 13.33 -7.43 -14.52
C LEU A 69 12.95 -6.32 -15.51
N ALA A 70 11.76 -5.73 -15.38
CA ALA A 70 11.31 -4.62 -16.21
C ALA A 70 12.11 -3.32 -15.95
N THR A 71 12.63 -3.10 -14.74
CA THR A 71 13.54 -1.98 -14.45
C THR A 71 14.92 -2.12 -15.09
N GLY A 72 15.23 -3.24 -15.74
CA GLY A 72 16.45 -3.43 -16.52
C GLY A 72 17.67 -3.83 -15.70
N LEU A 73 17.51 -4.24 -14.42
CA LEU A 73 18.61 -4.85 -13.68
C LEU A 73 19.03 -6.16 -14.38
N PRO A 74 20.29 -6.31 -14.81
CA PRO A 74 20.77 -7.50 -15.52
C PRO A 74 21.06 -8.64 -14.52
N VAL A 75 20.06 -9.02 -13.72
CA VAL A 75 20.17 -10.09 -12.71
C VAL A 75 19.25 -11.25 -13.06
N LYS A 76 19.70 -12.47 -12.73
CA LYS A 76 18.85 -13.65 -12.90
C LYS A 76 17.65 -13.54 -11.96
N ARG A 77 16.47 -13.99 -12.42
CA ARG A 77 15.21 -13.91 -11.68
C ARG A 77 15.30 -14.38 -10.22
N HIS A 78 16.01 -15.49 -9.96
CA HIS A 78 16.17 -15.99 -8.59
C HIS A 78 16.98 -15.04 -7.68
N VAL A 79 17.93 -14.29 -8.24
CA VAL A 79 18.71 -13.29 -7.49
C VAL A 79 17.84 -12.08 -7.15
N ALA A 80 17.05 -11.61 -8.11
CA ALA A 80 16.06 -10.54 -7.89
C ALA A 80 15.11 -10.90 -6.74
N THR A 81 14.51 -12.08 -6.82
CA THR A 81 13.59 -12.62 -5.82
C THR A 81 14.28 -12.82 -4.45
N ALA A 82 15.54 -13.24 -4.42
CA ALA A 82 16.28 -13.41 -3.16
C ALA A 82 16.60 -12.07 -2.48
N ILE A 83 16.94 -11.03 -3.25
CA ILE A 83 17.16 -9.68 -2.72
C ILE A 83 15.87 -9.15 -2.11
N ASP A 84 14.76 -9.26 -2.85
CA ASP A 84 13.44 -8.82 -2.40
C ASP A 84 13.02 -9.54 -1.10
N ALA A 85 13.10 -10.88 -1.10
CA ALA A 85 12.81 -11.70 0.09
C ALA A 85 13.70 -11.33 1.29
N THR A 86 14.98 -11.02 1.05
CA THR A 86 15.91 -10.61 2.12
C THR A 86 15.51 -9.26 2.69
N ILE A 87 15.21 -8.27 1.84
CA ILE A 87 14.79 -6.93 2.27
C ILE A 87 13.47 -7.04 3.05
N MET A 88 12.49 -7.79 2.54
CA MET A 88 11.22 -8.00 3.22
C MET A 88 11.41 -8.71 4.57
N THR A 89 12.27 -9.72 4.64
CA THR A 89 12.56 -10.45 5.89
C THR A 89 13.21 -9.55 6.92
N VAL A 90 14.25 -8.81 6.54
CA VAL A 90 14.95 -7.87 7.43
C VAL A 90 14.02 -6.75 7.88
N GLY A 91 13.24 -6.17 6.97
CA GLY A 91 12.23 -5.15 7.28
C GLY A 91 11.18 -5.68 8.27
N THR A 92 10.69 -6.90 8.06
CA THR A 92 9.74 -7.55 8.96
C THR A 92 10.35 -7.78 10.34
N ILE A 93 11.58 -8.32 10.41
CA ILE A 93 12.28 -8.52 11.70
C ILE A 93 12.48 -7.18 12.41
N ALA A 94 12.90 -6.14 11.71
CA ALA A 94 13.12 -4.82 12.30
C ALA A 94 11.83 -4.20 12.86
N VAL A 95 10.70 -4.36 12.17
CA VAL A 95 9.39 -3.88 12.64
C VAL A 95 8.89 -4.71 13.82
N VAL A 96 8.94 -6.04 13.73
CA VAL A 96 8.45 -6.95 14.78
C VAL A 96 9.29 -6.87 16.04
N ALA A 97 10.62 -6.72 15.93
CA ALA A 97 11.50 -6.62 17.10
C ALA A 97 11.40 -5.26 17.84
N GLY A 98 10.82 -4.24 17.20
CA GLY A 98 10.69 -2.90 17.75
C GLY A 98 9.27 -2.51 18.17
N ALA A 99 8.31 -3.41 18.08
CA ALA A 99 6.89 -3.17 18.35
C ALA A 99 6.38 -4.03 19.50
N ASP A 100 5.68 -3.40 20.45
CA ASP A 100 5.02 -4.10 21.56
C ASP A 100 3.69 -4.75 21.10
N ASP A 101 3.06 -4.21 20.06
CA ASP A 101 1.82 -4.69 19.42
C ASP A 101 1.96 -4.77 17.90
N PHE A 102 1.35 -5.78 17.27
CA PHE A 102 1.43 -5.97 15.81
C PHE A 102 0.57 -4.97 15.04
N LEU A 103 -0.67 -4.75 15.49
CA LEU A 103 -1.70 -4.09 14.68
C LEU A 103 -1.41 -2.59 14.48
N GLY A 104 -0.93 -1.88 15.50
CA GLY A 104 -0.68 -0.44 15.44
C GLY A 104 0.36 -0.05 14.38
N PRO A 105 1.60 -0.58 14.46
CA PRO A 105 2.64 -0.35 13.47
C PRO A 105 2.24 -0.82 12.06
N PHE A 106 1.52 -1.95 11.95
CA PHE A 106 1.05 -2.47 10.66
C PHE A 106 0.04 -1.53 10.00
N GLN A 107 -0.97 -1.07 10.73
CA GLN A 107 -1.93 -0.08 10.22
C GLN A 107 -1.23 1.21 9.82
N GLY A 108 -0.23 1.65 10.57
CA GLY A 108 0.49 2.87 10.24
C GLY A 108 1.37 2.77 9.01
N PHE A 109 2.02 1.63 8.82
CA PHE A 109 2.71 1.29 7.59
C PHE A 109 1.74 1.28 6.39
N LEU A 110 0.61 0.58 6.51
CA LEU A 110 -0.40 0.49 5.46
C LEU A 110 -0.98 1.86 5.10
N THR A 111 -1.27 2.70 6.09
CA THR A 111 -1.83 4.03 5.84
C THR A 111 -0.81 4.92 5.14
N THR A 112 0.45 4.88 5.59
CA THR A 112 1.55 5.66 5.00
C THR A 112 1.80 5.28 3.55
N LEU A 113 1.88 3.99 3.24
CA LEU A 113 2.02 3.50 1.88
C LEU A 113 0.75 3.73 1.05
N GLY A 114 -0.42 3.60 1.66
CA GLY A 114 -1.71 3.86 1.03
C GLY A 114 -1.81 5.26 0.46
N VAL A 115 -1.25 6.26 1.15
CA VAL A 115 -1.15 7.65 0.64
C VAL A 115 -0.31 7.73 -0.65
N VAL A 116 0.84 7.06 -0.69
CA VAL A 116 1.72 7.07 -1.88
C VAL A 116 1.05 6.36 -3.06
N ILE A 117 0.45 5.19 -2.79
CA ILE A 117 -0.28 4.42 -3.79
C ILE A 117 -1.48 5.23 -4.30
N ALA A 118 -2.17 5.98 -3.44
CA ALA A 118 -3.26 6.85 -3.83
C ALA A 118 -2.78 7.98 -4.76
N ALA A 119 -1.67 8.65 -4.45
CA ALA A 119 -1.08 9.66 -5.34
C ALA A 119 -0.77 9.09 -6.73
N TRP A 120 -0.11 7.93 -6.77
CA TRP A 120 0.22 7.21 -8.00
C TRP A 120 -1.04 6.76 -8.76
N ALA A 121 -2.02 6.21 -8.07
CA ALA A 121 -3.29 5.78 -8.67
C ALA A 121 -4.02 6.97 -9.30
N GLY A 122 -4.00 8.13 -8.66
CA GLY A 122 -4.58 9.36 -9.21
C GLY A 122 -3.97 9.72 -10.56
N VAL A 123 -2.63 9.74 -10.64
CA VAL A 123 -1.89 9.98 -11.88
C VAL A 123 -2.24 8.94 -12.95
N MET A 124 -2.26 7.65 -12.60
CA MET A 124 -2.58 6.58 -13.55
C MET A 124 -4.02 6.66 -14.07
N ILE A 125 -4.98 6.96 -13.21
CA ILE A 125 -6.37 7.17 -13.61
C ILE A 125 -6.46 8.36 -14.57
N ALA A 126 -5.79 9.48 -14.28
CA ALA A 126 -5.75 10.63 -15.18
C ALA A 126 -5.15 10.28 -16.53
N GLU A 127 -4.06 9.51 -16.56
CA GLU A 127 -3.41 9.07 -17.80
C GLU A 127 -4.34 8.21 -18.65
N VAL A 128 -5.05 7.26 -18.04
CA VAL A 128 -6.05 6.42 -18.72
C VAL A 128 -7.23 7.24 -19.24
N LEU A 129 -7.68 8.26 -18.50
CA LEU A 129 -8.78 9.12 -18.92
C LEU A 129 -8.40 10.08 -20.06
N LEU A 130 -7.14 10.53 -20.11
CA LEU A 130 -6.65 11.44 -21.15
C LEU A 130 -6.38 10.72 -22.47
N ARG A 131 -5.92 9.46 -22.40
CA ARG A 131 -5.57 8.66 -23.58
C ARG A 131 -6.81 8.09 -24.24
N LYS A 132 -6.89 8.29 -25.54
CA LYS A 132 -7.96 7.78 -26.43
C LYS A 132 -7.44 6.74 -27.42
N ARG A 133 -6.12 6.59 -27.54
CA ARG A 133 -5.46 5.62 -28.40
C ARG A 133 -4.66 4.62 -27.57
N ASP A 134 -4.55 3.41 -28.08
CA ASP A 134 -3.69 2.38 -27.51
C ASP A 134 -2.23 2.84 -27.54
N TYR A 135 -1.43 2.34 -26.59
CA TYR A 135 -0.01 2.64 -26.52
C TYR A 135 0.74 1.96 -27.66
N ASP A 136 1.72 2.67 -28.23
CA ASP A 136 2.67 2.09 -29.18
C ASP A 136 3.72 1.28 -28.40
N GLU A 137 3.60 -0.05 -28.47
CA GLU A 137 4.49 -1.00 -27.80
C GLU A 137 5.96 -0.84 -28.22
N ALA A 138 6.22 -0.51 -29.48
CA ALA A 138 7.59 -0.33 -29.97
C ALA A 138 8.22 0.96 -29.42
N ALA A 139 7.42 2.01 -29.30
CA ALA A 139 7.85 3.27 -28.69
C ALA A 139 8.02 3.17 -27.16
N LEU A 140 7.31 2.26 -26.48
CA LEU A 140 7.46 1.99 -25.04
C LEU A 140 8.81 1.33 -24.71
N ALA A 141 9.31 0.45 -25.59
CA ALA A 141 10.60 -0.22 -25.40
C ALA A 141 11.81 0.69 -25.68
N THR A 142 11.60 1.89 -26.22
CA THR A 142 12.68 2.79 -26.65
C THR A 142 12.81 3.96 -25.67
N PRO A 143 13.93 4.10 -24.92
CA PRO A 143 14.11 5.17 -23.93
C PRO A 143 14.00 6.60 -24.50
N ASN A 144 14.36 6.78 -25.78
CA ASN A 144 14.25 8.05 -26.52
C ASN A 144 12.99 8.11 -27.41
N GLY A 145 12.02 7.23 -27.18
CA GLY A 145 10.76 7.18 -27.92
C GLY A 145 9.81 8.32 -27.58
N ILE A 146 8.59 8.25 -28.13
CA ILE A 146 7.55 9.28 -28.00
C ILE A 146 7.13 9.49 -26.53
N TYR A 147 7.28 8.45 -25.70
CA TYR A 147 6.98 8.47 -24.27
C TYR A 147 8.14 8.99 -23.40
N GLY A 148 9.39 8.95 -23.90
CA GLY A 148 10.59 9.29 -23.14
C GLY A 148 10.89 8.30 -22.00
N SER A 149 12.02 8.49 -21.32
CA SER A 149 12.46 7.60 -20.23
C SER A 149 11.84 7.93 -18.88
N VAL A 150 11.55 9.21 -18.61
CA VAL A 150 11.00 9.66 -17.31
C VAL A 150 9.94 10.74 -17.54
N ASN A 151 8.76 10.52 -16.95
CA ASN A 151 7.76 11.57 -16.80
C ASN A 151 7.96 12.31 -15.46
N TRP A 152 8.80 13.35 -15.48
CA TRP A 152 9.10 14.15 -14.30
C TRP A 152 7.89 14.85 -13.69
N GLU A 153 6.87 15.16 -14.50
CA GLU A 153 5.61 15.75 -14.00
C GLU A 153 4.84 14.73 -13.17
N ALA A 154 4.63 13.51 -13.69
CA ALA A 154 4.00 12.43 -12.92
C ALA A 154 4.78 12.11 -11.63
N VAL A 155 6.11 12.04 -11.71
CA VAL A 155 6.97 11.82 -10.52
C VAL A 155 6.79 12.95 -9.51
N ALA A 156 6.82 14.21 -9.95
CA ALA A 156 6.61 15.36 -9.07
C ALA A 156 5.22 15.33 -8.42
N LEU A 157 4.17 14.96 -9.17
CA LEU A 157 2.81 14.85 -8.64
C LEU A 157 2.67 13.74 -7.60
N VAL A 158 3.32 12.59 -7.80
CA VAL A 158 3.35 11.53 -6.80
C VAL A 158 4.08 11.98 -5.53
N VAL A 159 5.24 12.62 -5.66
CA VAL A 159 6.01 13.12 -4.52
C VAL A 159 5.26 14.20 -3.75
N LEU A 160 4.72 15.20 -4.46
CA LEU A 160 3.97 16.31 -3.86
C LEU A 160 2.65 15.82 -3.25
N GLY A 161 1.91 14.97 -3.96
CA GLY A 161 0.67 14.35 -3.48
C GLY A 161 0.90 13.51 -2.23
N SER A 162 1.99 12.73 -2.20
CA SER A 162 2.38 11.97 -1.01
C SER A 162 2.75 12.87 0.16
N GLY A 163 3.55 13.91 -0.09
CA GLY A 163 3.94 14.89 0.92
C GLY A 163 2.72 15.56 1.57
N VAL A 164 1.82 16.10 0.75
CA VAL A 164 0.57 16.72 1.22
C VAL A 164 -0.31 15.69 1.93
N GLY A 165 -0.43 14.48 1.39
CA GLY A 165 -1.21 13.40 1.98
C GLY A 165 -0.70 13.01 3.36
N TRP A 166 0.61 12.84 3.55
CA TRP A 166 1.18 12.58 4.87
C TRP A 166 0.98 13.73 5.86
N GLY A 167 0.86 14.96 5.37
CA GLY A 167 0.48 16.12 6.18
C GLY A 167 -0.95 16.05 6.71
N LEU A 168 -1.82 15.23 6.11
CA LEU A 168 -3.25 15.09 6.42
C LEU A 168 -3.65 13.70 6.93
N VAL A 169 -2.66 12.85 7.26
CA VAL A 169 -2.85 11.58 7.94
C VAL A 169 -2.28 11.69 9.35
N VAL A 170 -2.95 11.12 10.34
CA VAL A 170 -2.41 11.00 11.70
C VAL A 170 -2.08 9.54 11.97
N ASN A 171 -0.88 9.31 12.47
CA ASN A 171 -0.50 8.03 13.03
C ASN A 171 -0.19 8.17 14.50
N SER A 172 -1.10 7.73 15.36
CA SER A 172 -0.91 7.72 16.81
C SER A 172 -0.31 6.41 17.31
N ALA A 173 -0.38 5.34 16.51
CA ALA A 173 0.01 4.00 16.94
C ALA A 173 1.52 3.73 16.76
N ALA A 174 2.20 4.44 15.86
CA ALA A 174 3.63 4.28 15.64
C ALA A 174 4.39 5.58 15.95
N SER A 175 5.23 5.56 16.98
CA SER A 175 6.03 6.71 17.44
C SER A 175 6.91 7.31 16.33
N TRP A 176 7.42 6.48 15.43
CA TRP A 176 8.23 6.86 14.26
C TRP A 176 7.43 7.55 13.14
N LEU A 177 6.10 7.48 13.16
CA LEU A 177 5.18 8.14 12.22
C LEU A 177 4.54 9.41 12.81
N SER A 178 4.93 9.79 14.03
CA SER A 178 4.41 10.98 14.74
C SER A 178 4.68 12.33 14.04
N TRP A 179 5.54 12.35 13.03
CA TRP A 179 5.78 13.52 12.17
C TRP A 179 4.63 13.78 11.20
N GLN A 180 3.78 12.78 10.91
CA GLN A 180 2.61 12.94 10.05
C GLN A 180 1.56 13.86 10.67
N GLY A 181 0.64 14.38 9.85
CA GLY A 181 -0.44 15.23 10.34
C GLY A 181 -0.03 16.68 10.60
N TYR A 182 1.09 17.13 10.01
CA TYR A 182 1.61 18.49 10.19
C TYR A 182 0.75 19.58 9.50
N LEU A 183 -0.12 19.22 8.55
CA LEU A 183 -1.09 20.13 7.90
C LEU A 183 -2.48 20.10 8.55
N LEU A 184 -2.68 19.30 9.60
CA LEU A 184 -3.97 19.22 10.30
C LEU A 184 -4.17 20.32 11.35
N ALA A 185 -3.14 21.09 11.68
CA ALA A 185 -3.24 22.23 12.61
C ALA A 185 -4.42 23.18 12.31
N PRO A 186 -4.66 23.64 11.06
CA PRO A 186 -5.83 24.48 10.73
C PRO A 186 -7.17 23.72 10.66
N LEU A 187 -7.17 22.38 10.63
CA LEU A 187 -8.34 21.53 10.45
C LEU A 187 -8.84 20.88 11.77
N GLY A 188 -8.43 21.43 12.92
CA GLY A 188 -8.80 20.92 14.25
C GLY A 188 -7.70 20.09 14.92
N GLY A 189 -6.48 20.09 14.38
CA GLY A 189 -5.31 19.45 14.99
C GLY A 189 -5.29 17.93 14.87
N ARG A 190 -4.31 17.31 15.53
CA ARG A 190 -4.08 15.86 15.50
C ARG A 190 -5.09 15.05 16.33
N GLU A 191 -5.91 15.74 17.13
CA GLU A 191 -6.94 15.14 18.00
C GLU A 191 -8.37 15.48 17.53
N GLY A 192 -8.51 16.28 16.46
CA GLY A 192 -9.81 16.66 15.92
C GLY A 192 -10.52 15.50 15.23
N ALA A 193 -11.83 15.63 15.02
CA ALA A 193 -12.67 14.61 14.37
C ALA A 193 -12.15 14.17 12.97
N TRP A 194 -11.40 15.04 12.30
CA TRP A 194 -10.83 14.79 10.97
C TRP A 194 -9.53 13.98 10.97
N ALA A 195 -8.86 13.85 12.12
CA ALA A 195 -7.60 13.11 12.25
C ALA A 195 -7.77 11.62 11.90
N TYR A 196 -8.89 11.03 12.31
CA TYR A 196 -9.20 9.61 12.07
C TYR A 196 -9.78 9.34 10.66
N ALA A 197 -10.10 10.37 9.89
CA ALA A 197 -10.70 10.22 8.57
C ALA A 197 -9.68 9.91 7.44
N ASN A 198 -8.38 9.89 7.74
CA ASN A 198 -7.30 9.64 6.77
C ASN A 198 -7.44 10.49 5.49
N LEU A 199 -7.82 11.76 5.65
CA LEU A 199 -8.09 12.70 4.55
C LEU A 199 -6.92 12.80 3.55
N GLY A 200 -5.70 12.58 4.03
CA GLY A 200 -4.51 12.60 3.19
C GLY A 200 -4.51 11.57 2.06
N VAL A 201 -5.16 10.42 2.21
CA VAL A 201 -5.28 9.42 1.13
C VAL A 201 -6.10 10.00 -0.02
N LEU A 202 -7.24 10.62 0.29
CA LEU A 202 -8.08 11.26 -0.71
C LEU A 202 -7.41 12.48 -1.32
N ALA A 203 -6.75 13.32 -0.51
CA ALA A 203 -6.03 14.49 -0.99
C ALA A 203 -4.91 14.08 -1.96
N ALA A 204 -4.12 13.05 -1.63
CA ALA A 204 -3.07 12.51 -2.48
C ALA A 204 -3.63 12.02 -3.84
N LEU A 205 -4.73 11.27 -3.80
CA LEU A 205 -5.44 10.81 -5.00
C LEU A 205 -5.88 11.98 -5.88
N VAL A 206 -6.52 12.99 -5.30
CA VAL A 206 -7.03 14.16 -6.02
C VAL A 206 -5.89 15.00 -6.60
N ILE A 207 -4.79 15.17 -5.87
CA ILE A 207 -3.60 15.90 -6.36
C ILE A 207 -3.00 15.17 -7.57
N GLY A 208 -2.82 13.85 -7.48
CA GLY A 208 -2.34 13.04 -8.59
C GLY A 208 -3.26 13.11 -9.80
N LEU A 209 -4.57 12.95 -9.58
CA LEU A 209 -5.59 12.94 -10.63
C LEU A 209 -5.71 14.32 -11.31
N VAL A 210 -6.08 15.35 -10.57
CA VAL A 210 -6.33 16.68 -11.13
C VAL A 210 -5.04 17.31 -11.64
N GLY A 211 -3.93 17.13 -10.91
CA GLY A 211 -2.62 17.63 -11.33
C GLY A 211 -2.23 17.09 -12.69
N HIS A 212 -2.36 15.77 -12.89
CA HIS A 212 -1.99 15.12 -14.15
C HIS A 212 -2.98 15.40 -15.28
N LEU A 213 -4.27 15.55 -14.97
CA LEU A 213 -5.28 16.01 -15.95
C LEU A 213 -4.95 17.40 -16.51
N VAL A 214 -4.46 18.31 -15.67
CA VAL A 214 -4.17 19.70 -16.06
C VAL A 214 -2.81 19.81 -16.77
N LEU A 215 -1.77 19.19 -16.21
CA LEU A 215 -0.39 19.36 -16.67
C LEU A 215 -0.02 18.35 -17.78
N GLY A 216 -0.53 17.12 -17.70
CA GLY A 216 -0.23 16.02 -18.61
C GLY A 216 -1.00 16.06 -19.95
N ALA A 217 -2.14 16.75 -20.01
CA ALA A 217 -3.02 16.76 -21.20
C ALA A 217 -2.31 17.24 -22.49
N SER A 218 -1.41 18.23 -22.39
CA SER A 218 -0.66 18.75 -23.53
C SER A 218 0.35 17.72 -24.06
N ARG A 219 1.00 16.96 -23.15
CA ARG A 219 1.94 15.90 -23.51
C ARG A 219 1.21 14.74 -24.18
N VAL A 220 0.11 14.28 -23.60
CA VAL A 220 -0.69 13.17 -24.15
C VAL A 220 -1.18 13.49 -25.55
N ARG A 221 -1.74 14.69 -25.77
CA ARG A 221 -2.15 15.14 -27.11
C ARG A 221 -1.01 15.14 -28.13
N ARG A 222 0.19 15.55 -27.73
CA ARG A 222 1.37 15.52 -28.59
C ARG A 222 1.83 14.09 -28.92
N GLN A 223 1.64 13.16 -27.99
CA GLN A 223 1.97 11.75 -28.18
C GLN A 223 0.98 11.05 -29.12
N GLU A 224 -0.31 11.39 -29.05
CA GLU A 224 -1.37 10.79 -29.89
C GLU A 224 -1.55 11.46 -31.26
N GLY A 225 -1.02 12.68 -31.44
CA GLY A 225 -1.07 13.45 -32.69
C GLY A 225 0.08 13.14 -33.65
N ARG A 226 0.99 12.23 -33.28
CA ARG A 226 2.01 11.65 -34.14
C ARG A 226 1.61 10.23 -34.51
#